data_AF-A0A3S4RZC5-F1
#
_entry.id   AF-A0A3S4RZC5-F1
#
_cell.length_a   1.000
_cell.length_b   1.000
_cell.length_c   1.000
_cell.angle_alpha   90.00
_cell.angle_beta   90.00
_cell.angle_gamma   90.00
#
_symmetry.space_group_name_H-M   'P 1'
#
loop_
_entity.id
_entity.type
_entity.pdbx_description
1 polymer ?
#
loop_
_entity_poly.entity_id
_entity_poly.type
_entity_poly.pdbx_seq_one_letter_code
_entity_poly.pdbx_strand_id
1 'polypeptide(L)'
;MSGTDATGESGSDERWTPPVGPIDPEHPECAAVIAEVWTLLDGECTVETRDKLRVHLEECPTCLRHYGIEEKIKNLIATKCSGERAPDSLRERLRIQISRTTIIRG
;
A
#
# COMPACT_ATOMS: atom_id res chain seq x y z
N MET A 1 -17.69 23.78 46.56
CA MET A 1 -18.41 23.16 45.41
C MET A 1 -17.85 23.81 44.16
N SER A 2 -16.70 23.34 43.69
CA SER A 2 -16.05 23.89 42.51
C SER A 2 -16.47 23.02 41.34
N GLY A 3 -17.37 23.57 40.51
CA GLY A 3 -17.82 22.95 39.28
C GLY A 3 -16.67 22.90 38.28
N THR A 4 -16.50 21.73 37.71
CA THR A 4 -15.57 21.42 36.62
C THR A 4 -16.14 21.95 35.30
N ASP A 5 -15.42 22.83 34.60
CA ASP A 5 -15.66 23.07 33.18
C ASP A 5 -14.73 22.18 32.37
N ALA A 6 -15.32 21.12 31.82
CA ALA A 6 -14.73 20.24 30.84
C ALA A 6 -14.93 20.88 29.46
N THR A 7 -13.92 21.55 28.94
CA THR A 7 -13.86 21.86 27.51
C THR A 7 -13.16 20.71 26.82
N GLY A 8 -13.95 19.73 26.39
CA GLY A 8 -13.55 18.75 25.38
C GLY A 8 -13.69 19.41 24.01
N GLU A 9 -12.56 19.75 23.40
CA GLU A 9 -12.48 20.16 21.99
C GLU A 9 -11.86 18.98 21.23
N SER A 10 -12.74 18.16 20.65
CA SER A 10 -12.93 18.01 19.20
C SER A 10 -11.71 17.42 18.49
N GLY A 11 -11.81 16.14 18.15
CA GLY A 11 -10.78 15.39 17.45
C GLY A 11 -10.36 16.06 16.14
N SER A 12 -9.05 16.14 15.95
CA SER A 12 -8.46 16.41 14.65
C SER A 12 -8.81 15.25 13.72
N ASP A 13 -9.53 15.57 12.64
CA ASP A 13 -9.45 14.81 11.40
C ASP A 13 -7.99 14.84 10.94
N GLU A 14 -7.18 13.93 11.48
CA GLU A 14 -5.78 13.78 11.12
C GLU A 14 -5.75 13.20 9.70
N ARG A 15 -5.67 14.10 8.72
CA ARG A 15 -5.55 13.73 7.31
C ARG A 15 -4.29 12.89 7.17
N TRP A 16 -4.47 11.57 7.08
CA TRP A 16 -3.39 10.61 6.87
C TRP A 16 -2.52 11.10 5.74
N THR A 17 -1.29 11.46 6.07
CA THR A 17 -0.27 11.85 5.10
C THR A 17 0.70 10.69 5.03
N PRO A 18 0.92 10.09 3.85
CA PRO A 18 1.87 8.99 3.74
C PRO A 18 3.26 9.49 4.16
N PRO A 19 4.00 8.74 4.99
CA PRO A 19 5.34 9.12 5.36
C PRO A 19 6.22 9.12 4.11
N VAL A 20 6.73 10.29 3.73
CA VAL A 20 7.86 10.37 2.82
C VAL A 20 9.05 9.85 3.61
N GLY A 21 9.69 8.77 3.14
CA GLY A 21 10.87 8.22 3.79
C GLY A 21 11.94 9.30 4.02
N PRO A 22 12.87 9.10 4.97
CA PRO A 22 13.93 10.06 5.21
C PRO A 22 14.69 10.32 3.91
N ILE A 23 14.78 11.59 3.51
CA ILE A 23 15.59 12.00 2.35
C ILE A 23 17.04 11.82 2.78
N ASP A 24 17.71 10.81 2.23
CA ASP A 24 19.16 10.71 2.32
C ASP A 24 19.75 11.79 1.39
N PRO A 25 20.44 12.82 1.91
CA PRO A 25 21.02 13.86 1.08
C PRO A 25 22.11 13.34 0.14
N GLU A 26 22.70 12.16 0.41
CA GLU A 26 23.65 11.50 -0.49
C GLU A 26 22.96 10.73 -1.62
N HIS A 27 21.66 10.42 -1.48
CA HIS A 27 20.88 9.66 -2.45
C HIS A 27 19.44 10.21 -2.58
N PRO A 28 19.26 11.42 -3.13
CA PRO A 28 17.96 12.09 -3.21
C PRO A 28 16.93 11.31 -4.05
N GLU A 29 17.38 10.50 -5.01
CA GLU A 29 16.54 9.62 -5.83
C GLU A 29 15.93 8.45 -5.03
N CYS A 30 16.58 8.02 -3.93
CA CYS A 30 16.07 6.95 -3.07
C CYS A 30 14.73 7.34 -2.44
N ALA A 31 14.51 8.61 -2.11
CA ALA A 31 13.27 9.07 -1.50
C ALA A 31 12.05 8.80 -2.41
N ALA A 32 12.21 9.02 -3.72
CA ALA A 32 11.16 8.73 -4.70
C ALA A 32 10.92 7.23 -4.83
N VAL A 33 11.98 6.41 -4.80
CA VAL A 33 11.85 4.94 -4.83
C VAL A 33 11.10 4.44 -3.62
N ILE A 34 11.48 4.87 -2.40
CA ILE A 34 10.83 4.45 -1.15
C ILE A 34 9.35 4.87 -1.11
N ALA A 35 9.01 6.04 -1.63
CA ALA A 35 7.61 6.48 -1.73
C ALA A 35 6.75 5.54 -2.61
N GLU A 36 7.34 4.91 -3.62
CA GLU A 36 6.65 4.03 -4.58
C GLU A 36 6.75 2.53 -4.23
N VAL A 37 7.48 2.14 -3.18
CA VAL A 37 7.68 0.72 -2.81
C VAL A 37 6.36 0.01 -2.56
N TRP A 38 5.40 0.65 -1.88
CA TRP A 38 4.10 0.04 -1.59
C TRP A 38 3.28 -0.19 -2.87
N THR A 39 3.21 0.80 -3.75
CA THR A 39 2.56 0.69 -5.07
C THR A 39 3.19 -0.42 -5.91
N LEU A 40 4.51 -0.56 -5.85
CA LEU A 40 5.23 -1.67 -6.49
C LEU A 40 4.83 -3.03 -5.89
N LEU A 41 4.81 -3.14 -4.56
CA LEU A 41 4.43 -4.36 -3.85
C LEU A 41 2.96 -4.72 -4.10
N ASP A 42 2.06 -3.76 -4.25
CA ASP A 42 0.64 -3.96 -4.58
C ASP A 42 0.43 -4.33 -6.05
N GLY A 43 1.47 -4.22 -6.88
CA GLY A 43 1.41 -4.51 -8.30
C GLY A 43 0.72 -3.41 -9.12
N GLU A 44 0.45 -2.27 -8.50
CA GLU A 44 -0.28 -1.12 -9.06
C GLU A 44 0.60 -0.16 -9.87
N CYS A 45 1.92 -0.41 -9.95
CA CYS A 45 2.81 0.33 -10.84
C CYS A 45 2.50 0.07 -12.31
N THR A 46 2.63 1.14 -13.12
CA THR A 46 2.79 0.99 -14.57
C THR A 46 4.03 0.17 -14.91
N VAL A 47 4.13 -0.32 -16.14
CA VAL A 47 5.28 -1.12 -16.59
C VAL A 47 6.56 -0.28 -16.49
N GLU A 48 6.50 0.97 -16.94
CA GLU A 48 7.65 1.88 -16.96
C GLU A 48 8.15 2.20 -15.54
N THR A 49 7.24 2.44 -14.60
CA THR A 49 7.59 2.71 -13.20
C THR A 49 8.20 1.47 -12.55
N ARG A 50 7.62 0.30 -12.78
CA ARG A 50 8.12 -0.98 -12.27
C ARG A 50 9.55 -1.27 -12.72
N ASP A 51 9.86 -1.05 -13.99
CA ASP A 51 11.19 -1.32 -14.53
C ASP A 51 12.23 -0.33 -13.98
N LYS A 52 11.89 0.96 -13.87
CA LYS A 52 12.77 1.96 -13.23
C LYS A 52 13.08 1.62 -11.77
N LEU A 53 12.05 1.23 -11.00
CA LEU A 53 12.23 0.85 -9.60
C LEU A 53 13.10 -0.41 -9.47
N ARG A 54 12.93 -1.40 -10.35
CA ARG A 54 13.77 -2.61 -10.37
C ARG A 54 15.24 -2.30 -10.60
N VAL A 55 15.55 -1.51 -11.62
CA VAL A 55 16.94 -1.10 -11.90
C VAL A 55 17.55 -0.43 -10.67
N HIS A 56 16.86 0.52 -10.05
CA HIS A 56 17.38 1.17 -8.85
C HIS A 56 17.55 0.20 -7.67
N LEU A 57 16.62 -0.72 -7.44
CA LEU A 57 16.73 -1.70 -6.36
C LEU A 57 17.91 -2.67 -6.57
N GLU A 58 18.28 -2.95 -7.82
CA GLU A 58 19.46 -3.75 -8.17
C GLU A 58 20.77 -2.99 -7.92
N GLU A 59 20.78 -1.67 -8.17
CA GLU A 59 21.97 -0.82 -8.04
C GLU A 59 22.17 -0.24 -6.63
N CYS A 60 21.10 -0.12 -5.84
CA CYS A 60 21.11 0.52 -4.52
C CYS A 60 20.81 -0.46 -3.38
N PRO A 61 21.84 -0.97 -2.68
CA PRO A 61 21.67 -1.87 -1.54
C PRO A 61 20.84 -1.27 -0.40
N THR A 62 20.82 0.06 -0.26
CA THR A 62 20.04 0.74 0.78
C THR A 62 18.55 0.62 0.49
N CYS A 63 18.10 0.98 -0.71
CA CYS A 63 16.71 0.80 -1.11
C CYS A 63 16.28 -0.67 -1.11
N LEU A 64 17.17 -1.59 -1.50
CA LEU A 64 16.88 -3.02 -1.43
C LEU A 64 16.61 -3.51 0.01
N ARG A 65 17.35 -3.00 1.00
CA ARG A 65 17.09 -3.30 2.42
C ARG A 65 15.73 -2.76 2.87
N HIS A 66 15.39 -1.53 2.50
CA HIS A 66 14.09 -0.93 2.83
C HIS A 66 12.94 -1.71 2.18
N TYR A 67 13.04 -2.01 0.88
CA TYR A 67 12.08 -2.85 0.16
C TYR A 67 11.83 -4.18 0.88
N GLY A 68 12.90 -4.86 1.30
CA GLY A 68 12.78 -6.14 2.01
C GLY A 68 12.11 -6.04 3.39
N ILE A 69 12.15 -4.88 4.04
CA ILE A 69 11.41 -4.63 5.30
C ILE A 69 9.92 -4.44 4.98
N GLU A 70 9.60 -3.58 4.03
CA GLU A 70 8.21 -3.31 3.62
C GLU A 70 7.52 -4.58 3.12
N GLU A 71 8.20 -5.40 2.32
CA GLU A 71 7.70 -6.69 1.85
C GLU A 71 7.37 -7.63 3.03
N LYS A 72 8.24 -7.72 4.03
CA LYS A 72 8.01 -8.53 5.24
C LYS A 72 6.82 -8.02 6.05
N ILE A 73 6.69 -6.70 6.20
CA ILE A 73 5.55 -6.07 6.88
C ILE A 73 4.26 -6.42 6.14
N LYS A 74 4.24 -6.23 4.83
CA LYS A 74 3.08 -6.56 3.99
C LYS A 74 2.69 -8.03 4.08
N ASN A 75 3.67 -8.94 4.02
CA ASN A 75 3.44 -10.38 4.18
C ASN A 75 2.89 -10.72 5.57
N LEU A 76 3.39 -10.06 6.61
CA LEU A 76 2.89 -10.24 7.97
C LEU A 76 1.43 -9.79 8.09
N ILE A 77 1.09 -8.61 7.56
CA ILE A 77 -0.28 -8.10 7.52
C ILE A 77 -1.18 -9.05 6.74
N ALA A 78 -0.78 -9.48 5.54
CA ALA A 78 -1.54 -10.43 4.75
C ALA A 78 -1.81 -11.72 5.53
N THR A 79 -0.82 -12.22 6.28
CA THR A 79 -0.97 -13.47 7.05
C THR A 79 -1.81 -13.33 8.32
N LYS A 80 -1.71 -12.19 9.01
CA LYS A 80 -2.38 -11.97 10.31
C LYS A 80 -3.74 -11.30 10.18
N CYS A 81 -3.95 -10.56 9.10
CA CYS A 81 -5.15 -9.77 8.83
C CYS A 81 -5.91 -10.28 7.59
N SER A 82 -5.66 -11.51 7.12
CA SER A 82 -6.39 -12.10 5.98
C SER A 82 -7.90 -12.28 6.22
N GLY A 83 -8.38 -12.04 7.44
CA GLY A 83 -9.80 -11.87 7.77
C GLY A 83 -10.71 -13.02 7.32
N GLU A 84 -11.99 -12.68 7.20
CA GLU A 84 -13.04 -13.58 6.73
C GLU A 84 -12.98 -13.74 5.21
N ARG A 85 -13.13 -14.98 4.76
CA ARG A 85 -13.27 -15.26 3.34
C ARG A 85 -14.58 -14.67 2.85
N ALA A 86 -14.52 -14.00 1.69
CA ALA A 86 -15.73 -13.53 1.01
C ALA A 86 -16.81 -14.65 0.92
N PRO A 87 -18.10 -14.35 1.16
CA PRO A 87 -19.15 -15.36 1.09
C PRO A 87 -19.22 -16.05 -0.26
N ASP A 88 -19.53 -17.36 -0.27
CA ASP A 88 -19.60 -18.15 -1.51
C ASP A 88 -20.66 -17.62 -2.47
N SER A 89 -21.77 -17.08 -1.95
CA SER A 89 -22.81 -16.44 -2.75
C SER A 89 -22.30 -15.23 -3.53
N LEU A 90 -21.37 -14.44 -2.96
CA LEU A 90 -20.76 -13.31 -3.66
C LEU A 90 -19.81 -13.81 -4.75
N ARG A 91 -18.99 -14.83 -4.45
CA ARG A 91 -18.09 -15.46 -5.43
C ARG A 91 -18.85 -16.00 -6.62
N GLU A 92 -19.95 -16.70 -6.39
CA GLU A 92 -20.74 -17.31 -7.46
C GLU A 92 -21.40 -16.25 -8.36
N ARG A 93 -21.99 -15.22 -7.75
CA ARG A 93 -22.54 -14.08 -8.48
C ARG A 93 -21.48 -13.39 -9.36
N LEU A 94 -20.27 -13.19 -8.86
CA LEU A 94 -19.18 -12.58 -9.61
C LEU A 94 -18.77 -13.44 -10.81
N ARG A 95 -18.63 -14.76 -10.64
CA ARG A 95 -18.30 -15.68 -11.76
C ARG A 95 -19.32 -15.59 -12.90
N ILE A 96 -20.60 -15.60 -12.58
CA ILE A 96 -21.69 -15.49 -13.57
C ILE A 96 -21.64 -14.15 -14.30
N GLN A 97 -21.44 -13.04 -13.57
CA GLN A 97 -21.39 -11.71 -14.19
C GLN A 97 -20.16 -11.53 -15.09
N ILE A 98 -19.01 -12.03 -14.66
CA ILE A 98 -17.77 -11.98 -15.46
C ILE A 98 -17.94 -12.81 -16.73
N SER A 99 -18.40 -14.06 -16.65
CA SER A 99 -18.58 -14.91 -17.84
C SER A 99 -19.57 -14.33 -18.83
N ARG A 100 -20.71 -13.80 -18.36
CA ARG A 100 -21.69 -13.11 -19.19
C ARG A 100 -21.08 -11.90 -19.91
N THR A 101 -20.27 -11.13 -19.19
CA THR A 101 -19.64 -9.92 -19.73
C THR A 101 -18.64 -10.24 -20.83
N THR A 102 -17.88 -11.34 -20.69
CA THR A 102 -16.95 -11.82 -21.71
C THR A 102 -17.67 -12.30 -22.97
N ILE A 103 -18.82 -12.99 -22.84
CA ILE A 103 -19.59 -13.47 -23.99
C ILE A 103 -20.17 -12.31 -24.82
N ILE A 104 -20.60 -11.22 -24.18
CA ILE A 104 -21.22 -10.08 -24.87
C ILE A 104 -20.20 -9.20 -25.61
N ARG A 105 -18.94 -9.25 -25.18
CA ARG A 105 -17.84 -8.45 -25.77
C ARG A 105 -16.92 -9.26 -26.69
N GLY A 106 -17.16 -10.56 -26.84
CA GLY A 106 -16.46 -11.45 -27.76
C GLY A 106 -17.09 -11.51 -29.14
#